data_AF-A0A2S6I8V6-F1
#
_entry.id   AF-A0A2S6I8V6-F1
#
_cell.length_a   1.000
_cell.length_b   1.000
_cell.length_c   1.000
_cell.angle_alpha   90.00
_cell.angle_beta   90.00
_cell.angle_gamma   90.00
#
_symmetry.space_group_name_H-M   'P 1'
#
loop_
_entity.id
_entity.type
_entity.pdbx_description
1 polymer ?
#
loop_
_entity_poly.entity_id
_entity_poly.type
_entity_poly.pdbx_seq_one_letter_code
_entity_poly.pdbx_strand_id
1 'polypeptide(L)'
;MADTTKTTDHDAIKKWVTDRNGAPAKIEGTDGGDGEMIRVYFEQKKENADLKKIGWDEWFKQFDKSKLALLHSTEAGNTFNKLVSRD
;
A
#
# COMPACT_ATOMS: atom_id res chain seq x y z
N MET A 1 -16.47 -11.65 8.86
CA MET A 1 -16.39 -10.18 8.93
C MET A 1 -14.91 -9.88 8.82
N ALA A 2 -14.47 -9.17 7.78
CA ALA A 2 -13.04 -8.89 7.61
C ALA A 2 -12.74 -7.57 8.32
N ASP A 3 -12.06 -7.65 9.46
CA ASP A 3 -11.61 -6.47 10.19
C ASP A 3 -10.48 -5.80 9.39
N THR A 4 -10.71 -4.54 9.03
CA THR A 4 -9.72 -3.70 8.36
C THR A 4 -9.31 -2.59 9.31
N THR A 5 -8.01 -2.44 9.50
CA THR A 5 -7.42 -1.39 10.32
C THR A 5 -6.81 -0.35 9.40
N LYS A 6 -7.12 0.92 9.70
CA LYS A 6 -6.45 2.06 9.07
C LYS A 6 -5.22 2.43 9.87
N THR A 7 -4.08 2.55 9.19
CA THR A 7 -2.83 3.01 9.79
C THR A 7 -2.20 4.09 8.93
N THR A 8 -1.60 5.08 9.59
CA THR A 8 -0.77 6.11 8.95
C THR A 8 0.68 6.02 9.43
N ASP A 9 1.00 5.04 10.27
CA ASP A 9 2.32 4.87 10.86
C ASP A 9 3.26 4.19 9.86
N HIS A 10 4.27 4.93 9.42
CA HIS A 10 5.25 4.44 8.46
C HIS A 10 5.94 3.15 8.91
N ASP A 11 6.28 3.05 10.20
CA ASP A 11 6.92 1.87 10.76
C ASP A 11 5.98 0.65 10.81
N ALA A 12 4.72 0.87 11.20
CA ALA A 12 3.70 -0.18 11.23
C ALA A 12 3.43 -0.73 9.83
N ILE A 13 3.31 0.16 8.83
CA ILE A 13 3.16 -0.22 7.43
C ILE A 13 4.36 -1.04 6.99
N LYS A 14 5.58 -0.51 7.19
CA LYS A 14 6.81 -1.19 6.79
C LYS A 14 6.91 -2.58 7.38
N LYS A 15 6.65 -2.72 8.68
CA LYS A 15 6.67 -4.00 9.39
C LYS A 15 5.62 -4.97 8.85
N TRP A 16 4.39 -4.50 8.64
CA TRP A 16 3.29 -5.33 8.10
C TRP A 16 3.57 -5.82 6.67
N VAL A 17 4.15 -4.95 5.84
CA VAL A 17 4.55 -5.27 4.47
C VAL A 17 5.69 -6.27 4.46
N THR A 18 6.75 -6.05 5.23
CA THR A 18 7.91 -6.96 5.30
C THR A 18 7.53 -8.33 5.88
N ASP A 19 6.67 -8.38 6.89
CA ASP A 19 6.13 -9.62 7.46
C ASP A 19 5.43 -10.51 6.40
N ARG A 20 4.81 -9.87 5.40
CA ARG A 20 4.11 -10.53 4.28
C ARG A 20 4.96 -10.69 3.03
N ASN A 21 6.28 -10.52 3.12
CA ASN A 21 7.19 -10.55 1.97
C ASN A 21 6.74 -9.57 0.85
N GLY A 22 6.29 -8.40 1.27
CA GLY A 22 5.93 -7.31 0.39
C GLY A 22 7.04 -6.25 0.27
N ALA A 23 6.89 -5.40 -0.74
CA ALA A 23 7.74 -4.27 -1.02
C ALA A 23 6.90 -3.05 -1.45
N PRO A 24 7.35 -1.82 -1.19
CA PRO A 24 6.69 -0.62 -1.68
C PRO A 24 6.79 -0.55 -3.21
N ALA A 25 5.67 -0.26 -3.85
CA ALA A 25 5.57 -0.13 -5.29
C ALA A 25 4.71 1.09 -5.65
N LYS A 26 4.79 1.47 -6.92
CA LYS A 26 4.03 2.57 -7.51
C LYS A 26 3.32 2.02 -8.73
N ILE A 27 2.05 2.37 -8.94
CA ILE A 27 1.42 2.08 -10.22
C ILE A 27 1.86 3.14 -11.22
N GLU A 28 2.37 2.69 -12.36
CA GLU A 28 2.67 3.54 -13.50
C GLU A 28 1.53 3.35 -14.52
N GLY A 29 0.47 4.17 -14.46
CA GLY A 29 -0.59 4.13 -15.48
C GLY A 29 -2.07 4.08 -15.05
N THR A 30 -2.44 4.47 -13.83
CA THR A 30 -3.88 4.63 -13.51
C THR A 30 -4.39 5.99 -14.00
N ASP A 31 -4.70 6.06 -15.29
CA ASP A 31 -5.55 7.09 -15.88
C ASP A 31 -7.01 6.73 -15.50
N GLY A 32 -7.60 7.39 -14.50
CA GLY A 32 -9.03 7.19 -14.20
C GLY A 32 -9.53 7.38 -12.78
N GLY A 33 -8.69 7.72 -11.80
CA GLY A 33 -9.19 7.92 -10.43
C GLY A 33 -8.23 8.73 -9.59
N ASP A 34 -8.68 9.90 -9.17
CA ASP A 34 -7.99 10.83 -8.29
C ASP A 34 -7.51 10.10 -7.01
N GLY A 35 -6.22 9.80 -6.96
CA GLY A 35 -5.57 9.25 -5.78
C GLY A 35 -5.52 7.73 -5.73
N GLU A 36 -4.36 7.16 -6.12
CA GLU A 36 -3.77 5.92 -5.59
C GLU A 36 -2.51 5.57 -6.42
N MET A 37 -1.56 6.50 -6.52
CA MET A 37 -0.33 6.28 -7.32
C MET A 37 0.65 5.29 -6.65
N ILE A 38 0.57 5.08 -5.34
CA ILE A 38 1.45 4.20 -4.59
C ILE A 38 0.68 2.95 -4.12
N ARG A 39 1.32 1.78 -4.03
CA ARG A 39 0.74 0.53 -3.51
C ARG A 39 1.81 -0.34 -2.84
N VAL A 40 1.38 -1.37 -2.12
CA VAL A 40 2.27 -2.42 -1.64
C VAL A 40 2.21 -3.59 -2.61
N TYR A 41 3.37 -3.98 -3.12
CA TYR A 41 3.58 -5.18 -3.92
C TYR A 41 3.86 -6.37 -3.00
N PHE A 42 3.33 -7.54 -3.31
CA PHE A 42 3.67 -8.80 -2.63
C PHE A 42 4.21 -9.78 -3.64
N GLU A 43 5.38 -10.36 -3.37
CA GLU A 43 6.04 -11.33 -4.28
C GLU A 43 5.18 -12.58 -4.52
N GLN A 44 4.26 -12.89 -3.61
CA GLN A 44 3.33 -14.01 -3.74
C GLN A 44 2.17 -13.75 -4.73
N LYS A 45 1.96 -12.51 -5.19
CA LYS A 45 0.94 -12.20 -6.20
C LYS A 45 1.56 -12.12 -7.59
N LYS A 46 0.92 -12.76 -8.57
CA LYS A 46 1.34 -12.76 -9.99
C LYS A 46 0.72 -11.59 -10.78
N GLU A 47 -0.19 -10.82 -10.18
CA GLU A 47 -0.97 -9.73 -10.80
C GLU A 47 -0.25 -8.37 -10.69
N ASN A 48 0.96 -8.25 -11.25
CA ASN A 48 1.79 -7.05 -11.05
C ASN A 48 2.44 -6.55 -12.35
N ALA A 49 1.72 -6.58 -13.47
CA ALA A 49 2.25 -6.09 -14.74
C ALA A 49 2.53 -4.57 -14.74
N ASP A 50 1.78 -3.80 -13.93
CA ASP A 50 1.79 -2.32 -13.97
C ASP A 50 2.38 -1.66 -12.70
N LEU A 51 3.09 -2.43 -11.87
CA LEU A 51 3.67 -1.96 -10.62
C LEU A 51 5.19 -1.82 -10.71
N LYS A 52 5.68 -0.60 -10.47
CA LYS A 52 7.10 -0.27 -10.40
C LYS A 52 7.58 -0.29 -8.96
N LYS A 53 8.58 -1.12 -8.64
CA LYS A 53 9.24 -1.08 -7.33
C LYS A 53 9.86 0.31 -7.11
N ILE A 54 9.51 0.95 -6.01
CA ILE A 54 10.08 2.24 -5.58
C ILE A 54 10.68 2.09 -4.19
N GLY A 55 11.44 3.09 -3.74
CA GLY A 55 11.93 3.14 -2.36
C GLY A 55 10.81 3.43 -1.36
N TRP A 56 10.99 2.98 -0.11
CA TRP A 56 10.12 3.36 1.00
C TRP A 56 10.03 4.88 1.19
N ASP A 57 11.15 5.58 0.97
CA ASP A 57 11.22 7.04 1.07
C ASP A 57 10.22 7.72 0.13
N GLU A 58 10.28 7.40 -1.17
CA GLU A 58 9.36 7.94 -2.19
C GLU A 58 7.91 7.52 -1.94
N TRP A 59 7.70 6.29 -1.45
CA TRP A 59 6.38 5.78 -1.12
C TRP A 59 5.75 6.60 0.02
N PHE A 60 6.47 6.79 1.13
CA PHE A 60 5.99 7.56 2.28
C PHE A 60 5.83 9.04 1.96
N LYS A 61 6.72 9.59 1.13
CA LYS A 61 6.62 10.97 0.66
C LYS A 61 5.32 11.21 -0.10
N GLN A 62 4.93 10.31 -0.99
CA GLN A 62 3.66 10.42 -1.71
C GLN A 62 2.46 10.15 -0.80
N PHE A 63 2.58 9.17 0.09
CA PHE A 63 1.55 8.83 1.08
C PHE A 63 1.20 10.02 1.99
N ASP A 64 2.21 10.67 2.55
CA ASP A 64 2.07 11.83 3.43
C ASP A 64 1.61 13.07 2.65
N LYS A 65 2.21 13.33 1.49
CA LYS A 65 1.83 14.45 0.60
C LYS A 65 0.37 14.37 0.16
N SER A 66 -0.12 13.17 -0.12
CA SER A 66 -1.52 12.93 -0.50
C SER A 66 -2.44 12.71 0.72
N LYS A 67 -1.93 12.84 1.96
CA LYS A 67 -2.67 12.60 3.21
C LYS A 67 -3.47 11.29 3.17
N LEU A 68 -2.83 10.22 2.71
CA LEU A 68 -3.46 8.92 2.60
C LEU A 68 -3.39 8.17 3.93
N ALA A 69 -4.28 7.20 4.10
CA ALA A 69 -4.26 6.20 5.17
C ALA A 69 -4.23 4.81 4.53
N LEU A 70 -3.37 3.94 5.06
CA LEU A 70 -3.31 2.55 4.63
C LEU A 70 -4.38 1.77 5.39
N LEU A 71 -5.41 1.36 4.68
CA LEU A 71 -6.42 0.44 5.16
C LEU A 71 -5.94 -0.97 4.83
N HIS A 72 -5.50 -1.71 5.84
CA HIS A 72 -5.05 -3.09 5.68
C HIS A 72 -5.90 -4.04 6.50
N SER A 73 -6.03 -5.30 6.05
CA SER A 73 -6.71 -6.30 6.87
C SER A 73 -5.81 -6.79 8.01
N THR A 74 -6.41 -7.02 9.17
CA THR A 74 -5.75 -7.65 10.33
C THR A 74 -5.85 -9.17 10.30
N GLU A 75 -6.59 -9.73 9.35
CA GLU A 75 -6.77 -11.16 9.18
C GLU A 75 -5.49 -11.83 8.65
N ALA A 76 -5.07 -12.92 9.31
CA ALA A 76 -3.90 -13.68 8.91
C ALA A 76 -4.16 -14.40 7.57
N GLY A 77 -3.33 -14.13 6.57
CA GLY A 77 -3.50 -14.66 5.20
C GLY A 77 -4.21 -13.70 4.23
N ASN A 78 -4.71 -12.56 4.70
CA ASN A 78 -5.32 -11.56 3.84
C ASN A 78 -4.31 -10.46 3.47
N THR A 79 -4.04 -10.31 2.17
CA THR A 79 -3.16 -9.26 1.62
C THR A 79 -3.93 -8.01 1.19
N PHE A 80 -5.19 -7.88 1.62
CA PHE A 80 -6.00 -6.71 1.31
C PHE A 80 -5.35 -5.47 1.93
N ASN A 81 -4.94 -4.56 1.05
CA ASN A 81 -4.52 -3.22 1.38
C ASN A 81 -5.20 -2.27 0.39
N LYS A 82 -5.68 -1.16 0.90
CA LYS A 82 -6.26 -0.08 0.13
C LYS A 82 -5.77 1.23 0.71
N LEU A 83 -5.41 2.18 -0.14
CA LEU A 83 -5.07 3.52 0.32
C LEU A 83 -6.31 4.37 0.19
N VAL A 84 -6.71 4.99 1.28
CA VAL A 84 -7.87 5.87 1.32
C VAL A 84 -7.42 7.26 1.74
N SER A 85 -7.98 8.29 1.11
CA SER A 85 -7.81 9.65 1.60
C SER A 85 -8.32 9.76 3.03
N ARG A 86 -7.56 10.43 3.90
CA ARG A 86 -7.94 10.63 5.31
C ARG A 86 -8.65 11.97 5.56
N ASP A 87 -8.94 12.73 4.51
CA ASP A 87 -9.69 14.01 4.55
C ASP A 87 -11.20 13.76 4.50
#